data_AF-A0A5N4A8T1-F1
#
_entry.id   AF-A0A5N4A8T1-F1
#
_cell.length_a   1.000
_cell.length_b   1.000
_cell.length_c   1.000
_cell.angle_alpha   90.00
_cell.angle_beta   90.00
_cell.angle_gamma   90.00
#
_symmetry.space_group_name_H-M   'P 1'
#
loop_
_entity.id
_entity.type
_entity.pdbx_description
1 polymer ?
#
loop_
_entity_poly.entity_id
_entity_poly.type
_entity_poly.pdbx_seq_one_letter_code
_entity_poly.pdbx_strand_id
1 'polypeptide(L)'
;MQNLSISCSLVCLIIIGTAALVGAFGVCQHQISAVLVTGVMYLLAASFAIFTLMIIHFKRVQSKPQVNMDPDGTMDGVVSPSGSKGTNYLLGARVFTTSWSLDLGWGGVTLCVMTSVLWILLSKIMRFNPISSMIN
;
A
#
# COMPACT_ATOMS: atom_id res chain seq x y z
N MET A 1 -4.07 16.65 5.17
CA MET A 1 -3.86 15.18 5.35
C MET A 1 -2.91 14.55 4.31
N GLN A 2 -2.73 15.09 3.10
CA GLN A 2 -1.89 14.45 2.06
C GLN A 2 -0.42 14.24 2.43
N ASN A 3 0.19 15.16 3.19
CA ASN A 3 1.58 15.03 3.63
C ASN A 3 1.85 13.73 4.42
N LEU A 4 0.85 13.25 5.19
CA LEU A 4 0.98 12.06 6.02
C LEU A 4 0.87 10.76 5.21
N SER A 5 0.04 10.73 4.17
CA SER A 5 -0.07 9.58 3.27
C SER A 5 1.18 9.40 2.40
N ILE A 6 1.79 10.52 1.98
CA ILE A 6 3.03 10.50 1.19
C ILE A 6 4.20 9.99 2.04
N SER A 7 4.37 10.50 3.26
CA SER A 7 5.43 10.03 4.15
C SER A 7 5.27 8.54 4.52
N CYS A 8 4.03 8.08 4.73
CA CYS A 8 3.74 6.66 5.01
C CYS A 8 4.19 5.75 3.85
N SER A 9 3.91 6.14 2.60
CA SER A 9 4.34 5.37 1.42
C SER A 9 5.87 5.32 1.26
N LEU A 10 6.58 6.43 1.52
CA LEU A 10 8.04 6.47 1.48
C LEU A 10 8.67 5.55 2.52
N VAL A 11 8.13 5.56 3.74
CA VAL A 11 8.58 4.65 4.81
C VAL A 11 8.33 3.18 4.42
N CYS A 12 7.18 2.85 3.81
CA CYS A 12 6.93 1.50 3.31
C CYS A 12 7.98 1.02 2.30
N LEU A 13 8.35 1.88 1.33
CA LEU A 13 9.35 1.55 0.33
C LEU A 13 10.73 1.32 0.95
N ILE A 14 11.11 2.14 1.94
CA ILE A 14 12.37 1.98 2.67
C ILE A 14 12.38 0.67 3.46
N ILE A 15 11.28 0.35 4.17
CA ILE A 15 11.18 -0.90 4.94
C ILE A 15 11.26 -2.12 3.99
N ILE A 16 10.54 -2.10 2.87
CA ILE A 16 10.59 -3.20 1.87
C ILE A 16 12.00 -3.37 1.31
N GLY A 17 12.66 -2.28 0.92
CA GLY A 17 14.00 -2.33 0.34
C GLY A 17 15.05 -2.81 1.34
N THR A 18 15.01 -2.31 2.58
CA THR A 18 15.94 -2.73 3.63
C THR A 18 15.66 -4.16 4.09
N ALA A 19 14.39 -4.57 4.21
CA ALA A 19 14.03 -5.95 4.52
C ALA A 19 14.47 -6.93 3.43
N ALA A 20 14.44 -6.55 2.15
CA ALA A 20 14.95 -7.37 1.06
C ALA A 20 16.46 -7.60 1.16
N LEU A 21 17.23 -6.54 1.42
CA LEU A 21 18.69 -6.63 1.58
C LEU A 21 19.07 -7.46 2.81
N VAL A 22 18.47 -7.17 3.97
CA VAL A 22 18.72 -7.93 5.21
C VAL A 22 18.28 -9.40 5.05
N GLY A 23 17.17 -9.64 4.34
CA GLY A 23 16.69 -10.98 4.01
C GLY A 23 17.68 -11.75 3.16
N ALA A 24 18.20 -11.12 2.09
CA ALA A 24 19.22 -11.74 1.23
C ALA A 24 20.47 -12.13 2.03
N PHE A 25 20.99 -11.23 2.88
CA PHE A 25 22.12 -11.55 3.76
C PHE A 25 21.78 -12.64 4.79
N GLY A 26 20.56 -12.63 5.35
CA GLY A 26 20.08 -13.65 6.30
C GLY A 26 20.02 -15.06 5.71
N VAL A 27 19.63 -15.17 4.42
CA VAL A 27 19.64 -16.44 3.69
C VAL A 27 21.07 -16.89 3.42
N CYS A 28 21.95 -16.00 2.94
CA CYS A 28 23.35 -16.33 2.64
C CYS A 28 24.13 -16.85 3.86
N GLN A 29 23.87 -16.29 5.05
CA GLN A 29 24.54 -16.67 6.30
C GLN A 29 23.79 -17.76 7.08
N HIS A 30 22.70 -18.31 6.54
CA HIS A 30 21.82 -19.27 7.22
C HIS A 30 21.34 -18.83 8.62
N GLN A 31 21.23 -17.52 8.88
CA GLN A 31 20.84 -17.00 10.20
C GLN A 31 19.33 -16.88 10.33
N ILE A 32 18.70 -17.86 11.01
CA ILE A 32 17.24 -17.94 11.22
C ILE A 32 16.68 -16.66 11.86
N SER A 33 17.41 -16.04 12.78
CA SER A 33 16.97 -14.81 13.46
C SER A 33 16.84 -13.60 12.53
N ALA A 34 17.71 -13.48 11.51
CA ALA A 34 17.63 -12.39 10.53
C ALA A 34 16.42 -12.55 9.60
N VAL A 35 16.15 -13.79 9.19
CA VAL A 35 15.03 -14.19 8.33
C VAL A 35 13.66 -13.99 9.03
N LEU A 36 13.61 -14.18 10.35
CA LEU A 36 12.39 -13.93 11.13
C LEU A 36 12.08 -12.42 11.23
N VAL A 37 13.11 -11.60 11.51
CA VAL A 37 12.97 -10.14 11.61
C VAL A 37 12.51 -9.54 10.28
N THR A 38 13.02 -10.03 9.14
CA THR A 38 12.60 -9.55 7.82
C THR A 38 11.14 -9.87 7.54
N GLY A 39 10.66 -11.06 7.94
CA GLY A 39 9.25 -11.43 7.86
C GLY A 39 8.31 -10.46 8.59
N VAL A 40 8.70 -10.02 9.80
CA VAL A 40 7.94 -9.03 10.59
C VAL A 40 8.00 -7.64 9.96
N MET A 41 9.18 -7.23 9.45
CA MET A 41 9.34 -5.96 8.74
C MET A 41 8.42 -5.86 7.51
N TYR A 42 8.26 -6.94 6.75
CA TYR A 42 7.32 -7.01 5.63
C TYR A 42 5.85 -6.88 6.09
N LEU A 43 5.46 -7.50 7.21
CA LEU A 43 4.09 -7.33 7.76
C LEU A 43 3.82 -5.88 8.19
N LEU A 44 4.80 -5.22 8.82
CA LEU A 44 4.69 -3.81 9.17
C LEU A 44 4.53 -2.94 7.93
N ALA A 45 5.35 -3.16 6.89
CA ALA A 45 5.22 -2.45 5.62
C ALA A 45 3.84 -2.67 4.96
N ALA A 46 3.32 -3.91 4.97
CA ALA A 46 1.99 -4.22 4.46
C ALA A 46 0.89 -3.45 5.20
N SER A 47 0.99 -3.35 6.53
CA SER A 47 0.02 -2.60 7.34
C SER A 47 -0.03 -1.11 6.95
N PHE A 48 1.13 -0.48 6.79
CA PHE A 48 1.26 0.92 6.39
C PHE A 48 0.77 1.15 4.94
N ALA A 49 1.02 0.19 4.04
CA ALA A 49 0.50 0.23 2.68
C ALA A 49 -1.03 0.14 2.65
N ILE A 50 -1.65 -0.74 3.46
CA ILE A 50 -3.11 -0.85 3.61
C ILE A 50 -3.70 0.45 4.13
N PHE A 51 -3.09 1.06 5.15
CA PHE A 51 -3.55 2.37 5.66
C PHE A 51 -3.50 3.45 4.57
N THR A 52 -2.43 3.49 3.78
CA THR A 52 -2.28 4.44 2.66
C THR A 52 -3.35 4.21 1.59
N LEU A 53 -3.58 2.95 1.19
CA LEU A 53 -4.62 2.55 0.25
C LEU A 53 -6.02 2.92 0.76
N MET A 54 -6.30 2.69 2.04
CA MET A 54 -7.58 3.03 2.66
C MET A 54 -7.83 4.54 2.66
N ILE A 55 -6.82 5.36 2.98
CA ILE A 55 -6.94 6.83 2.91
C ILE A 55 -7.26 7.29 1.48
N ILE A 56 -6.59 6.71 0.48
CA ILE A 56 -6.85 7.01 -0.93
C ILE A 56 -8.28 6.57 -1.32
N HIS A 57 -8.72 5.40 -0.87
CA HIS A 57 -10.05 4.88 -1.13
C HIS A 57 -11.14 5.75 -0.49
N PHE A 58 -10.99 6.12 0.78
CA PHE A 58 -11.93 7.02 1.48
C PHE A 58 -12.00 8.40 0.82
N LYS A 59 -10.87 8.98 0.39
CA LYS A 59 -10.87 10.24 -0.38
C LYS A 59 -11.69 10.13 -1.67
N ARG A 60 -11.62 8.99 -2.38
CA ARG A 60 -12.41 8.74 -3.60
C ARG A 60 -13.89 8.56 -3.29
N VAL A 61 -14.23 7.82 -2.24
CA VAL A 61 -15.62 7.62 -1.80
C VAL A 61 -16.26 8.93 -1.37
N GLN A 62 -15.54 9.81 -0.67
CA GLN A 62 -16.02 11.13 -0.23
C GLN A 62 -16.01 12.21 -1.32
N SER A 63 -15.26 12.02 -2.41
CA SER A 63 -15.31 12.93 -3.57
C SER A 63 -16.47 12.60 -4.53
N LYS A 64 -17.02 11.38 -4.45
CA LYS A 64 -18.17 10.91 -5.25
C LYS A 64 -19.59 11.25 -4.74
N PRO A 65 -19.89 11.64 -3.48
CA PRO A 65 -21.25 11.87 -3.02
C PRO A 65 -21.83 13.23 -3.44
N GLN A 66 -21.01 14.19 -3.89
CA GLN A 66 -21.47 15.57 -4.18
C GLN A 66 -21.98 15.79 -5.62
N VAL A 67 -22.13 14.75 -6.45
CA VAL A 67 -22.71 14.88 -7.79
C VAL A 67 -24.17 14.41 -7.85
N ASN A 68 -24.68 13.77 -6.80
CA ASN A 68 -26.04 13.22 -6.80
C ASN A 68 -26.75 13.45 -5.47
N MET A 69 -27.03 14.71 -5.12
CA MET A 69 -28.28 15.11 -4.45
C MET A 69 -28.26 16.63 -4.33
N ASP A 70 -29.01 17.32 -5.20
CA ASP A 70 -29.89 18.45 -4.86
C ASP A 70 -30.47 19.04 -6.16
N PRO A 71 -31.80 18.97 -6.36
CA PRO A 71 -32.49 19.65 -7.46
C PRO A 71 -32.78 21.13 -7.15
N ASP A 72 -32.27 21.67 -6.04
CA ASP A 72 -32.50 23.07 -5.68
C ASP A 72 -31.19 23.74 -5.26
N GLY A 73 -30.83 24.76 -6.04
CA GLY A 73 -29.52 25.37 -6.00
C GLY A 73 -29.38 26.31 -4.83
N THR A 74 -28.74 25.88 -3.74
CA THR A 74 -27.97 26.78 -2.87
C THR A 74 -26.94 25.98 -2.07
N MET A 75 -25.72 25.85 -2.59
CA MET A 75 -24.56 25.44 -1.78
C MET A 75 -23.65 26.63 -1.59
N ASP A 76 -23.63 27.09 -0.34
CA ASP A 76 -22.70 28.05 0.24
C ASP A 76 -21.24 27.70 -0.10
N GLY A 77 -20.46 28.71 -0.48
CA GLY A 77 -19.01 28.71 -0.26
C GLY A 77 -18.08 28.54 -1.46
N VAL A 78 -18.57 28.51 -2.70
CA VAL A 78 -17.70 28.64 -3.90
C VAL A 78 -18.14 29.86 -4.71
N VAL A 79 -17.32 30.92 -4.66
CA VAL A 79 -17.37 32.00 -5.65
C VAL A 79 -16.85 31.44 -6.97
N SER A 80 -17.74 30.85 -7.76
CA SER A 80 -17.57 30.84 -9.21
C SER A 80 -18.24 32.11 -9.75
N PRO A 81 -17.57 32.90 -10.61
CA PRO A 81 -18.22 34.01 -11.26
C PRO A 81 -19.39 33.47 -12.09
N SER A 82 -20.50 34.18 -11.93
CA SER A 82 -21.81 33.91 -12.50
C SER A 82 -21.78 33.31 -13.91
N GLY A 83 -22.52 32.22 -14.10
CA GLY A 83 -23.03 31.81 -15.40
C GLY A 83 -22.07 31.00 -16.28
N SER A 84 -22.00 29.69 -16.06
CA SER A 84 -21.70 28.78 -17.17
C SER A 84 -22.28 27.39 -16.93
N LYS A 85 -23.30 27.07 -17.73
CA LYS A 85 -23.94 25.76 -17.93
C LYS A 85 -22.97 24.72 -18.54
N GLY A 86 -21.68 24.82 -18.25
CA GLY A 86 -20.61 24.10 -18.95
C GLY A 86 -19.52 23.51 -18.06
N THR A 87 -19.46 23.73 -16.74
CA THR A 87 -18.31 23.24 -15.95
C THR A 87 -18.22 21.71 -15.82
N ASN A 88 -19.25 20.96 -16.22
CA ASN A 88 -19.20 19.51 -16.32
C ASN A 88 -18.18 18.99 -17.36
N TYR A 89 -17.86 19.76 -18.41
CA TYR A 89 -16.83 19.34 -19.38
C TYR A 89 -15.41 19.56 -18.85
N LEU A 90 -15.21 20.54 -17.97
CA LEU A 90 -13.92 20.82 -17.33
C LEU A 90 -13.60 19.84 -16.19
N LEU A 91 -14.64 19.33 -15.51
CA LEU A 91 -14.52 18.25 -14.52
C LEU A 91 -14.36 16.87 -15.17
N GLY A 92 -14.86 16.67 -16.39
CA GLY A 92 -14.65 15.46 -17.21
C GLY A 92 -13.18 15.21 -17.57
N ALA A 93 -12.36 16.26 -17.66
CA ALA A 93 -10.91 16.14 -17.89
C ALA A 93 -10.14 15.62 -16.66
N ARG A 94 -10.77 15.54 -15.48
CA ARG A 94 -10.16 15.03 -14.24
C ARG A 94 -10.64 13.63 -13.85
N VAL A 95 -11.19 12.88 -14.81
CA VAL A 95 -11.34 11.42 -14.67
C VAL A 95 -9.97 10.80 -14.95
N PHE A 96 -9.04 10.95 -14.01
CA PHE A 96 -7.85 10.12 -14.01
C PHE A 96 -8.29 8.70 -13.68
N THR A 97 -8.35 7.86 -14.73
CA THR A 97 -8.55 6.41 -14.69
C THR A 97 -7.39 5.71 -13.98
N THR A 98 -7.13 6.08 -12.72
CA THR A 98 -6.14 5.46 -11.85
C THR A 98 -6.71 4.20 -11.20
N SER A 99 -7.42 3.39 -11.98
CA SER A 99 -7.74 2.01 -11.59
C SER A 99 -6.44 1.20 -11.53
N TRP A 100 -5.57 1.35 -12.54
CA TRP A 100 -4.27 0.68 -12.62
C TRP A 100 -3.41 0.83 -11.37
N SER A 101 -3.20 2.05 -10.87
CA SER A 101 -2.36 2.27 -9.68
C SER A 101 -2.98 1.70 -8.40
N LEU A 102 -4.31 1.65 -8.33
CA LEU A 102 -5.01 1.10 -7.16
C LEU A 102 -4.99 -0.43 -7.18
N ASP A 103 -5.19 -1.04 -8.35
CA ASP A 103 -5.05 -2.48 -8.57
C ASP A 103 -3.60 -2.93 -8.34
N LEU A 104 -2.61 -2.16 -8.81
CA LEU A 104 -1.19 -2.39 -8.52
C LEU A 104 -0.87 -2.22 -7.03
N GLY A 105 -1.54 -1.30 -6.33
CA GLY A 105 -1.39 -1.11 -4.89
C GLY A 105 -1.87 -2.34 -4.10
N TRP A 106 -3.06 -2.86 -4.42
CA TRP A 106 -3.55 -4.13 -3.87
C TRP A 106 -2.62 -5.29 -4.21
N GLY A 107 -2.11 -5.34 -5.44
CA GLY A 107 -1.07 -6.27 -5.87
C GLY A 107 0.16 -6.20 -4.96
N GLY A 108 0.68 -5.01 -4.68
CA GLY A 108 1.81 -4.81 -3.77
C GLY A 108 1.55 -5.31 -2.35
N VAL A 109 0.35 -5.06 -1.80
CA VAL A 109 -0.05 -5.58 -0.48
C VAL A 109 -0.09 -7.11 -0.48
N THR A 110 -0.73 -7.73 -1.49
CA THR A 110 -0.79 -9.20 -1.58
C THR A 110 0.59 -9.83 -1.73
N LEU A 111 1.46 -9.23 -2.55
CA LEU A 111 2.84 -9.68 -2.73
C LEU A 111 3.62 -9.56 -1.42
N CYS A 112 3.43 -8.48 -0.66
CA CYS A 112 4.06 -8.29 0.64
C CYS A 112 3.66 -9.38 1.65
N VAL A 113 2.37 -9.72 1.72
CA VAL A 113 1.86 -10.80 2.59
C VAL A 113 2.39 -12.17 2.14
N MET A 114 2.34 -12.46 0.84
CA MET A 114 2.90 -13.70 0.28
C MET A 114 4.39 -13.82 0.57
N THR A 115 5.12 -12.72 0.46
CA THR A 115 6.54 -12.64 0.79
C THR A 115 6.78 -12.94 2.27
N SER A 116 6.02 -12.35 3.21
CA SER A 116 6.11 -12.69 4.63
C SER A 116 5.86 -14.17 4.90
N VAL A 117 4.85 -14.78 4.27
CA VAL A 117 4.58 -16.23 4.42
C VAL A 117 5.77 -17.04 3.90
N LEU A 118 6.32 -16.68 2.75
CA LEU A 118 7.49 -17.34 2.17
C LEU A 118 8.73 -17.24 3.08
N TRP A 119 8.96 -16.07 3.70
CA TRP A 119 10.04 -15.86 4.69
C TRP A 119 9.84 -16.71 5.96
N ILE A 120 8.60 -16.85 6.45
CA ILE A 120 8.28 -17.69 7.61
C ILE A 120 8.46 -19.18 7.26
N LEU A 121 8.02 -19.60 6.07
CA LEU A 121 8.21 -20.96 5.58
C LEU A 121 9.70 -21.29 5.40
N LEU A 122 10.48 -20.37 4.83
CA LEU A 122 11.94 -20.49 4.72
C LEU A 122 12.60 -20.61 6.10
N SER A 123 12.20 -19.79 7.08
CA SER A 123 12.68 -19.87 8.46
C SER A 123 12.42 -21.25 9.07
N LYS A 124 11.27 -21.85 8.76
CA LYS A 124 10.90 -23.21 9.20
C LYS A 124 11.73 -24.28 8.48
N ILE A 125 11.84 -24.22 7.15
CA ILE A 125 12.61 -25.18 6.34
C ILE A 125 14.10 -25.15 6.75
N MET A 126 14.67 -23.96 6.92
CA MET A 126 16.04 -23.77 7.42
C MET A 126 16.24 -24.22 8.87
N ARG A 127 15.16 -24.47 9.64
CA ARG A 127 15.25 -25.11 10.96
C ARG A 127 15.19 -26.63 10.87
N PHE A 128 14.54 -27.19 9.85
CA PHE A 128 14.48 -28.64 9.63
C PHE A 128 15.75 -29.19 8.95
N ASN A 129 16.34 -28.45 8.00
CA ASN A 129 17.58 -28.83 7.32
C ASN A 129 18.84 -28.99 8.21
N PRO A 130 19.09 -28.17 9.26
CA PRO A 130 20.25 -28.35 10.14
C PRO A 130 20.14 -29.60 11.02
N ILE A 131 18.95 -30.16 11.23
CA ILE A 131 18.79 -31.41 11.99
C ILE A 131 19.22 -32.61 11.13
N SER A 132 18.91 -32.62 9.83
CA SER A 132 19.40 -33.66 8.91
C SER A 132 20.91 -33.62 8.69
N SER A 133 21.54 -32.45 8.75
CA SER A 133 23.00 -32.31 8.61
C SER A 133 23.79 -32.80 9.84
N MET A 134 23.18 -32.78 11.04
CA MET A 134 23.82 -33.26 12.28
C MET A 134 23.65 -34.78 12.53
N ILE A 135 22.87 -35.48 11.71
CA ILE A 135 22.56 -36.91 11.87
C ILE A 135 23.38 -37.81 10.92
N ASN A 136 24.14 -37.24 9.99
CA ASN A 136 25.10 -37.95 9.14
C ASN A 136 26.54 -37.62 9.51
#